data_AF-A0A928RI55-F1
#
_entry.id   AF-A0A928RI55-F1
#
_cell.length_a   1.000
_cell.length_b   1.000
_cell.length_c   1.000
_cell.angle_alpha   90.00
_cell.angle_beta   90.00
_cell.angle_gamma   90.00
#
_symmetry.space_group_name_H-M   'P 1'
#
loop_
_entity.id
_entity.type
_entity.pdbx_description
1 polymer ?
#
loop_
_entity_poly.entity_id
_entity_poly.type
_entity_poly.pdbx_seq_one_letter_code
_entity_poly.pdbx_strand_id
1 'polypeptide(L)'
;MVKVLYFIFGILVVLLICPIGIILEKKGFNFGYCPICHTKLRHFANDSQGGRGYICDECNYHTWVTYNCVDKQRNTRTPKERGGEK
;
A
#
# COMPACT_ATOMS: atom_id res chain seq x y z
N MET A 1 27.93 4.28 25.60
CA MET A 1 27.29 5.52 25.09
C MET A 1 27.23 5.57 23.56
N VAL A 2 28.35 5.48 22.83
CA VAL A 2 28.36 5.61 21.35
C VAL A 2 27.49 4.58 20.61
N LYS A 3 27.49 3.31 21.04
CA LYS A 3 26.63 2.26 20.44
C LYS A 3 25.13 2.54 20.60
N VAL A 4 24.73 3.13 21.72
CA VAL A 4 23.33 3.51 21.98
C VAL A 4 22.92 4.67 21.06
N LEU A 5 23.83 5.61 20.81
CA LEU A 5 23.60 6.72 19.89
C LEU A 5 23.35 6.24 18.45
N TYR A 6 24.15 5.28 17.94
CA TYR A 6 23.93 4.70 16.62
C TYR A 6 22.60 3.96 16.51
N PHE A 7 22.19 3.26 17.57
CA PHE A 7 20.89 2.57 17.60
C PHE A 7 19.72 3.56 17.54
N ILE A 8 19.76 4.63 18.33
CA ILE A 8 18.74 5.69 18.31
C ILE A 8 18.70 6.36 16.93
N PHE A 9 19.87 6.67 16.34
CA PHE A 9 19.95 7.26 15.02
C PHE A 9 19.35 6.35 13.94
N GLY A 10 19.61 5.04 14.00
CA GLY A 10 19.02 4.06 13.09
C GLY A 10 17.49 4.05 13.15
N ILE A 11 16.91 4.05 14.35
CA ILE A 11 15.46 4.15 14.54
C ILE A 11 14.92 5.45 13.94
N LEU A 12 15.59 6.57 14.22
CA LEU A 12 15.19 7.89 13.71
C LEU A 12 15.15 7.90 12.18
N VAL A 13 16.18 7.35 11.53
CA VAL A 13 16.25 7.25 10.07
C VAL A 13 15.08 6.42 9.52
N VAL A 14 14.78 5.26 10.11
CA VAL A 14 13.63 4.43 9.68
C VAL A 14 12.31 5.19 9.81
N LEU A 15 12.10 5.90 10.92
CA LEU A 15 10.90 6.72 11.14
C LEU A 15 10.75 7.85 10.11
N LEU A 16 11.85 8.41 9.61
CA LEU A 16 11.83 9.45 8.59
C LEU A 16 11.55 8.93 7.17
N ILE A 17 11.89 7.67 6.87
CA ILE A 17 11.70 7.09 5.53
C ILE A 17 10.27 6.57 5.35
N CYS A 18 9.63 6.05 6.40
CA CYS A 18 8.26 5.51 6.34
C CYS A 18 7.22 6.49 5.74
N PRO A 19 7.19 7.80 6.10
CA PRO A 19 6.27 8.77 5.49
C PRO A 19 6.44 8.91 3.98
N ILE A 20 7.68 8.82 3.48
CA ILE A 20 7.97 8.94 2.04
C ILE A 20 7.33 7.76 1.30
N GLY A 21 7.49 6.53 1.82
CA GLY A 21 6.85 5.34 1.28
C GLY A 21 5.32 5.49 1.21
N ILE A 22 4.70 5.98 2.29
CA ILE A 22 3.25 6.23 2.34
C ILE A 22 2.81 7.24 1.26
N ILE A 23 3.58 8.32 1.06
CA ILE A 23 3.24 9.36 0.07
C ILE A 23 3.34 8.79 -1.35
N LEU A 24 4.40 8.02 -1.65
CA LEU A 24 4.58 7.39 -2.95
C LEU A 24 3.47 6.38 -3.26
N GLU A 25 3.13 5.52 -2.30
CA GLU A 25 2.01 4.58 -2.46
C GLU A 25 0.68 5.32 -2.63
N LYS A 26 0.42 6.41 -1.89
CA LYS A 26 -0.78 7.24 -2.10
C LYS A 26 -0.84 7.82 -3.50
N LYS A 27 0.29 8.29 -4.03
CA LYS A 27 0.36 8.84 -5.38
C LYS A 27 0.13 7.77 -6.45
N GLY A 28 0.69 6.57 -6.27
CA GLY A 28 0.49 5.45 -7.21
C GLY A 28 -0.92 4.86 -7.15
N PHE A 29 -1.46 4.66 -5.95
CA PHE A 29 -2.82 4.17 -5.75
C PHE A 29 -3.87 5.19 -6.20
N ASN A 30 -3.57 6.49 -6.05
CA ASN A 30 -4.38 7.62 -6.52
C ASN A 30 -5.87 7.44 -6.17
N PHE A 31 -6.13 7.22 -4.88
CA PHE A 31 -7.48 7.00 -4.32
C PHE A 31 -8.28 5.84 -4.97
N GLY A 32 -7.58 4.86 -5.55
CA GLY A 32 -8.19 3.72 -6.24
C GLY A 32 -8.49 3.96 -7.72
N TYR A 33 -7.89 4.98 -8.33
CA TYR A 33 -8.04 5.29 -9.76
C TYR A 33 -6.68 5.28 -10.46
N CYS A 34 -6.63 4.77 -11.67
CA CYS A 34 -5.40 4.73 -12.46
C CYS A 34 -4.85 6.15 -12.67
N PRO A 35 -3.56 6.41 -12.42
CA PRO A 35 -2.97 7.74 -12.64
C PRO A 35 -2.78 8.09 -14.13
N ILE A 36 -2.98 7.13 -15.04
CA ILE A 36 -2.80 7.29 -16.49
C ILE A 36 -4.14 7.53 -17.19
N CYS A 37 -5.10 6.61 -17.03
CA CYS A 37 -6.40 6.66 -17.71
C CYS A 37 -7.58 7.02 -16.80
N HIS A 38 -7.34 7.23 -15.50
CA HIS A 38 -8.36 7.57 -14.50
C HIS A 38 -9.50 6.56 -14.30
N THR A 39 -9.44 5.38 -14.92
CA THR A 39 -10.35 4.27 -14.64
C THR A 39 -10.10 3.69 -13.25
N LYS A 40 -11.15 3.18 -12.60
CA LYS A 40 -11.06 2.55 -11.27
C LYS A 40 -10.13 1.33 -11.30
N LEU A 41 -9.23 1.24 -10.33
CA LEU A 41 -8.35 0.11 -10.15
C LEU A 41 -9.10 -1.07 -9.51
N ARG A 42 -8.81 -2.28 -10.00
CA ARG A 42 -9.33 -3.53 -9.47
C ARG A 42 -8.29 -4.20 -8.57
N HIS A 43 -8.70 -4.65 -7.40
CA HIS A 43 -7.85 -5.49 -6.54
C HIS A 43 -7.67 -6.87 -7.18
N PHE A 44 -6.43 -7.37 -7.22
CA PHE A 44 -6.12 -8.66 -7.84
C PHE A 44 -5.41 -9.65 -6.92
N ALA A 45 -4.66 -9.17 -5.92
CA ALA A 45 -3.89 -10.05 -5.04
C ALA A 45 -3.62 -9.43 -3.67
N ASN A 46 -3.37 -10.29 -2.69
CA ASN A 46 -2.71 -9.92 -1.44
C ASN A 46 -1.40 -10.71 -1.35
N ASP A 47 -0.32 -10.06 -0.95
CA ASP A 47 0.93 -10.77 -0.65
C ASP A 47 0.92 -11.36 0.76
N SER A 48 1.94 -12.19 1.07
CA SER A 48 2.12 -12.82 2.38
C SER A 48 2.37 -11.84 3.53
N GLN A 49 2.71 -10.58 3.23
CA GLN A 49 2.98 -9.51 4.20
C GLN A 49 1.78 -8.55 4.35
N GLY A 50 0.67 -8.81 3.66
CA GLY A 50 -0.55 -7.99 3.71
C GLY A 50 -0.57 -6.80 2.74
N GLY A 51 0.41 -6.69 1.85
CA GLY A 51 0.41 -5.78 0.70
C GLY A 51 -0.71 -6.15 -0.28
N ARG A 52 -1.32 -5.14 -0.88
CA ARG A 52 -2.51 -5.27 -1.74
C ARG A 52 -2.18 -4.83 -3.14
N GLY A 53 -2.31 -5.74 -4.10
CA GLY A 53 -2.09 -5.47 -5.51
C GLY A 53 -3.36 -4.94 -6.17
N TYR A 54 -3.21 -3.86 -6.93
CA TYR A 54 -4.26 -3.28 -7.77
C TYR A 54 -3.79 -3.17 -9.21
N ILE A 55 -4.70 -3.41 -10.15
CA ILE A 55 -4.45 -3.36 -11.60
C ILE A 55 -5.53 -2.52 -12.29
N CYS A 56 -5.13 -1.82 -13.34
CA CYS A 56 -6.03 -1.18 -14.28
C CYS A 56 -6.24 -2.10 -15.49
N ASP A 57 -7.48 -2.51 -15.75
CA ASP A 57 -7.79 -3.40 -16.86
C ASP A 57 -7.68 -2.72 -18.25
N GLU A 58 -7.69 -1.38 -18.30
CA GLU A 58 -7.61 -0.61 -19.57
C GLU A 58 -6.18 -0.42 -20.08
N CYS A 59 -5.24 -0.14 -19.16
CA CYS A 59 -3.86 0.22 -19.52
C CYS A 59 -2.78 -0.66 -18.86
N ASN A 60 -3.19 -1.72 -18.16
CA ASN A 60 -2.30 -2.65 -17.44
C ASN A 60 -1.38 -2.00 -16.39
N TYR A 61 -1.67 -0.76 -15.97
CA TYR A 61 -1.00 -0.16 -14.83
C TYR A 61 -1.25 -1.00 -13.57
N HIS A 62 -0.21 -1.28 -12.81
CA HIS A 62 -0.29 -2.01 -11.55
C HIS A 62 0.38 -1.22 -10.43
N THR A 63 -0.13 -1.37 -9.22
CA THR A 63 0.43 -0.75 -8.02
C THR A 63 0.18 -1.63 -6.80
N TRP A 64 1.10 -1.56 -5.85
CA TRP A 64 1.03 -2.28 -4.58
C TRP A 64 0.86 -1.30 -3.44
N VAL A 65 -0.04 -1.63 -2.53
CA VAL A 65 -0.34 -0.82 -1.35
C VAL A 65 -0.09 -1.65 -0.11
N THR A 66 0.96 -1.27 0.63
CA THR A 66 1.34 -1.89 1.89
C THR A 66 0.59 -1.21 3.04
N TYR A 67 0.59 0.12 3.07
CA TYR A 67 0.10 0.87 4.23
C TYR A 67 -1.44 0.98 4.25
N ASN A 68 -2.06 0.63 5.38
CA ASN A 68 -3.52 0.68 5.54
C ASN A 68 -4.11 2.10 5.39
N CYS A 69 -3.31 3.14 5.64
CA CYS A 69 -3.74 4.53 5.49
C CYS A 69 -3.78 5.03 4.03
N VAL A 70 -3.34 4.22 3.07
CA VAL A 70 -3.34 4.52 1.64
C VAL A 70 -4.67 4.10 1.00
N ASP A 71 -5.16 2.89 1.31
CA ASP A 71 -6.47 2.41 0.85
C ASP A 71 -7.50 2.45 1.98
N LYS A 72 -8.19 3.59 2.09
CA LYS A 72 -9.26 3.80 3.08
C LYS A 72 -10.51 2.96 2.81
N GLN A 73 -10.72 2.44 1.59
CA GLN A 73 -11.95 1.72 1.25
C GLN A 73 -11.99 0.30 1.84
N ARG A 74 -10.84 -0.28 2.20
CA ARG A 74 -10.79 -1.60 2.85
C ARG A 74 -11.34 -1.59 4.28
N ASN A 75 -11.27 -0.47 4.99
CA ASN A 75 -11.64 -0.43 6.42
C ASN A 75 -13.15 -0.60 6.68
N THR A 76 -13.98 -0.61 5.63
CA THR A 76 -15.44 -0.79 5.74
C THR A 76 -15.92 -2.18 5.33
N ARG A 77 -15.06 -3.06 4.78
CA ARG A 77 -15.44 -4.45 4.49
C ARG A 77 -14.91 -5.37 5.59
N THR A 78 -15.82 -5.77 6.47
CA THR A 78 -15.63 -6.78 7.51
C THR A 78 -15.10 -8.11 6.93
N PRO A 79 -14.46 -8.98 7.75
CA PRO A 79 -13.75 -10.19 7.32
C PRO A 79 -14.52 -11.28 6.54
N LYS A 80 -15.77 -11.06 6.13
CA LYS A 80 -16.68 -12.11 5.63
C LYS A 80 -16.49 -12.53 4.17
N GLU A 81 -15.73 -11.80 3.35
CA GLU A 81 -15.54 -12.11 1.91
C GLU A 81 -14.25 -12.94 1.64
N ARG A 82 -13.75 -13.67 2.64
CA ARG A 82 -12.49 -14.45 2.55
C ARG A 82 -12.67 -15.91 2.12
N GLY A 83 -13.87 -16.30 1.67
CA GLY A 83 -14.17 -17.66 1.19
C GLY A 83 -14.60 -17.61 -0.26
N GLY A 84 -13.70 -17.96 -1.18
CA GLY A 84 -13.98 -17.95 -2.61
C GLY A 84 -12.85 -18.58 -3.41
N GLU A 85 -12.41 -19.77 -3.00
CA GLU A 85 -11.65 -20.67 -3.86
C GLU A 85 -12.60 -21.83 -4.23
N LYS A 86 -12.82 -22.00 -5.54
CA LYS A 86 -13.48 -23.16 -6.12
C LYS A 86 -12.48 -24.30 -6.23
#